data_AF-A0A077KEX0-F1
#
_entry.id   AF-A0A077KEX0-F1
#
_cell.length_a   1.000
_cell.length_b   1.000
_cell.length_c   1.000
_cell.angle_alpha   90.00
_cell.angle_beta   90.00
_cell.angle_gamma   90.00
#
_symmetry.space_group_name_H-M   'P 1'
#
loop_
_entity.id
_entity.type
_entity.pdbx_description
1 polymer ?
#
loop_
_entity_poly.entity_id
_entity_poly.type
_entity_poly.pdbx_seq_one_letter_code
_entity_poly.pdbx_strand_id
1 'polypeptide(L)'
;MKVLLYIAFMVSYGWLLFRLPVLYPKNKALRITGLGIIAGVLFFIIAPLGFLLYAKNFDRSILIYEKQLFNICLGIISLFFYSFFVLLFTEVILDNILIRFHQTHNAQNLDKNPVKFVLNNADKIKTGFKLFFLLGGFLVYYGICFGA
;
A
#
# COMPACT_ATOMS: atom_id res chain seq x y z
N MET A 1 16.80 -5.32 14.95
CA MET A 1 16.54 -4.87 13.55
C MET A 1 15.13 -5.23 13.06
N LYS A 2 14.66 -6.49 13.16
CA LYS A 2 13.32 -6.90 12.69
C LYS A 2 12.15 -6.06 13.25
N VAL A 3 12.14 -5.77 14.56
CA VAL A 3 11.11 -4.92 15.19
C VAL A 3 11.10 -3.49 14.65
N LEU A 4 12.28 -2.88 14.48
CA LEU A 4 12.39 -1.53 13.92
C LEU A 4 11.87 -1.47 12.49
N LEU A 5 12.23 -2.47 11.68
CA LEU A 5 11.75 -2.59 10.30
C LEU A 5 10.22 -2.76 10.24
N TYR A 6 9.67 -3.60 11.11
CA TYR A 6 8.23 -3.80 11.24
C TYR A 6 7.49 -2.49 11.58
N ILE A 7 7.95 -1.78 12.60
CA ILE A 7 7.39 -0.48 13.00
C ILE A 7 7.50 0.53 11.85
N ALA A 8 8.65 0.58 11.17
CA ALA A 8 8.83 1.47 10.02
C ALA A 8 7.80 1.18 8.93
N PHE A 9 7.59 -0.08 8.54
CA PHE A 9 6.58 -0.42 7.53
C PHE A 9 5.16 -0.09 7.97
N MET A 10 4.79 -0.36 9.23
CA MET A 10 3.46 0.00 9.75
C MET A 10 3.21 1.51 9.72
N VAL A 11 4.19 2.30 10.19
CA VAL A 11 4.09 3.76 10.24
C VAL A 11 4.02 4.33 8.82
N SER A 12 4.90 3.86 7.92
CA SER A 12 4.87 4.27 6.51
C SER A 12 3.56 3.89 5.83
N TYR A 13 3.02 2.70 6.11
CA TYR A 13 1.77 2.24 5.51
C TYR A 13 0.59 3.07 6.00
N GLY A 14 0.47 3.28 7.31
CA GLY A 14 -0.54 4.18 7.87
C GLY A 14 -0.43 5.60 7.31
N TRP A 15 0.79 6.12 7.17
CA TRP A 15 1.01 7.42 6.56
C TRP A 15 0.54 7.48 5.09
N LEU A 16 0.87 6.47 4.28
CA LEU A 16 0.43 6.39 2.88
C LEU A 16 -1.10 6.29 2.75
N LEU A 17 -1.76 5.55 3.64
CA LEU A 17 -3.22 5.40 3.57
C LEU A 17 -3.99 6.64 4.03
N PHE A 18 -3.54 7.31 5.10
CA PHE A 18 -4.31 8.36 5.76
C PHE A 18 -3.79 9.77 5.50
N ARG A 19 -2.48 9.98 5.38
CA ARG A 19 -1.89 11.31 5.19
C ARG A 19 -1.70 11.66 3.72
N LEU A 20 -1.23 10.73 2.90
CA LEU A 20 -0.99 10.98 1.47
C LEU A 20 -2.22 11.53 0.71
N PRO A 21 -3.44 10.96 0.83
CA PRO A 21 -4.61 11.47 0.10
C PRO A 21 -5.15 12.80 0.65
N VAL A 22 -4.76 13.18 1.87
CA VAL A 22 -5.10 14.50 2.44
C VAL A 22 -4.15 15.58 1.91
N LEU A 23 -2.88 15.23 1.73
CA LEU A 23 -1.84 16.16 1.28
C LEU A 23 -1.84 16.39 -0.23
N TYR A 24 -2.27 15.40 -1.02
CA TYR A 24 -2.19 15.46 -2.47
C TYR A 24 -3.52 15.13 -3.14
N PRO A 25 -3.81 15.74 -4.31
CA PRO A 25 -4.92 15.33 -5.13
C PRO A 25 -4.86 13.84 -5.46
N LYS A 26 -6.02 13.19 -5.60
CA LYS A 26 -6.18 11.74 -5.82
C LYS A 26 -5.26 11.18 -6.89
N ASN A 27 -5.20 11.84 -8.05
CA ASN A 27 -4.35 11.43 -9.17
C ASN A 27 -2.85 11.47 -8.81
N LYS A 28 -2.44 12.47 -8.01
CA LYS A 28 -1.05 12.61 -7.56
C LYS A 28 -0.71 11.59 -6.48
N ALA A 29 -1.62 11.34 -5.53
CA ALA A 29 -1.44 10.29 -4.53
C ALA A 29 -1.27 8.90 -5.19
N LEU A 30 -2.11 8.57 -6.17
CA LEU A 30 -1.99 7.33 -6.93
C LEU A 30 -0.68 7.23 -7.73
N ARG A 31 -0.25 8.31 -8.39
CA ARG A 31 1.04 8.36 -9.09
C ARG A 31 2.20 8.13 -8.14
N ILE A 32 2.19 8.72 -6.95
CA ILE A 32 3.24 8.51 -5.95
C ILE A 32 3.31 7.03 -5.56
N THR A 33 2.18 6.41 -5.22
CA THR A 33 2.17 4.98 -4.87
C THR A 33 2.53 4.08 -6.06
N GLY A 34 2.10 4.41 -7.27
CA GLY A 34 2.44 3.66 -8.49
C GLY A 34 3.91 3.75 -8.86
N LEU A 35 4.50 4.95 -8.79
CA LEU A 35 5.95 5.14 -8.95
C LEU A 35 6.73 4.43 -7.85
N GLY A 36 6.19 4.38 -6.63
CA GLY A 36 6.75 3.61 -5.53
C GLY A 36 6.80 2.10 -5.81
N ILE A 37 5.79 1.53 -6.48
CA ILE A 37 5.83 0.12 -6.94
C ILE A 37 6.99 -0.07 -7.93
N ILE A 38 7.06 0.78 -8.96
CA ILE A 38 8.11 0.70 -9.99
C ILE A 38 9.50 0.82 -9.35
N ALA A 39 9.70 1.82 -8.50
CA ALA A 39 10.94 2.03 -7.77
C ALA A 39 11.28 0.85 -6.84
N GLY A 40 10.28 0.26 -6.17
CA GLY A 40 10.44 -0.92 -5.34
C GLY A 40 10.87 -2.16 -6.13
N VAL A 41 10.30 -2.38 -7.32
CA VAL A 41 10.71 -3.48 -8.22
C VAL A 41 12.12 -3.26 -8.75
N LEU A 42 12.46 -2.04 -9.17
CA LEU A 42 13.83 -1.71 -9.60
C LEU A 42 14.82 -1.92 -8.45
N PHE A 43 14.47 -1.50 -7.25
CA PHE A 43 15.29 -1.74 -6.05
C PHE A 43 15.47 -3.24 -5.76
N PHE A 44 14.41 -4.04 -5.91
CA PHE A 44 14.47 -5.49 -5.75
C PHE A 44 15.39 -6.18 -6.75
N ILE A 45 15.63 -5.60 -7.94
CA ILE A 45 16.58 -6.13 -8.92
C ILE A 45 18.00 -5.62 -8.63
N ILE A 46 18.14 -4.32 -8.40
CA ILE A 46 19.44 -3.65 -8.28
C ILE A 46 20.13 -4.01 -6.95
N ALA A 47 19.39 -4.07 -5.85
CA ALA A 47 20.00 -4.27 -4.53
C ALA A 47 20.62 -5.68 -4.37
N PRO A 48 19.97 -6.79 -4.81
CA PRO A 48 20.62 -8.10 -4.82
C PRO A 48 21.82 -8.17 -5.75
N LEU A 49 21.79 -7.53 -6.92
CA LEU A 49 22.95 -7.48 -7.82
C LEU A 49 24.14 -6.77 -7.17
N GLY A 50 23.90 -5.61 -6.54
CA GLY A 50 24.94 -4.89 -5.79
C GLY A 50 25.48 -5.72 -4.63
N PHE A 51 24.60 -6.43 -3.92
CA PHE A 51 24.97 -7.32 -2.84
C PHE A 51 25.84 -8.50 -3.32
N LEU A 52 25.50 -9.13 -4.44
CA LEU A 52 26.30 -10.22 -5.03
C LEU A 52 27.69 -9.74 -5.48
N LEU A 53 27.76 -8.55 -6.10
CA LEU A 53 29.04 -7.94 -6.48
C LEU A 53 29.91 -7.61 -5.26
N TYR A 54 29.30 -7.15 -4.17
CA TYR A 54 29.98 -6.90 -2.91
C TYR A 54 30.43 -8.20 -2.24
N ALA A 55 29.54 -9.19 -2.13
CA ALA A 55 29.79 -10.48 -1.49
C ALA A 55 30.88 -11.28 -2.21
N LYS A 56 31.08 -11.08 -3.53
CA LYS A 56 32.20 -11.68 -4.27
C LYS A 56 33.57 -11.37 -3.66
N ASN A 57 33.71 -10.25 -2.94
CA ASN A 57 34.97 -9.78 -2.36
C ASN A 57 35.11 -10.07 -0.86
N PHE A 58 34.12 -10.71 -0.21
CA PHE A 58 34.09 -10.91 1.24
C PHE A 58 33.59 -12.33 1.62
N ASP A 59 33.78 -12.71 2.88
CA ASP A 59 33.56 -14.08 3.39
C ASP A 59 32.07 -14.50 3.48
N ARG A 60 31.80 -15.82 3.52
CA ARG A 60 30.46 -16.44 3.44
C ARG A 60 29.49 -16.13 4.59
N SER A 61 29.95 -15.46 5.65
CA SER A 61 29.09 -14.99 6.76
C SER A 61 28.04 -13.95 6.32
N ILE A 62 28.17 -13.44 5.09
CA ILE A 62 27.29 -12.44 4.47
C ILE A 62 25.86 -12.95 4.18
N LEU A 63 25.62 -14.28 4.10
CA LEU A 63 24.28 -14.83 3.79
C LEU A 63 23.15 -14.37 4.75
N ILE A 64 23.46 -14.02 6.01
CA ILE A 64 22.46 -13.50 6.95
C ILE A 64 21.87 -12.16 6.46
N TYR A 65 22.68 -11.34 5.79
CA TYR A 65 22.25 -10.04 5.25
C TYR A 65 21.42 -10.18 3.97
N GLU A 66 21.54 -11.28 3.24
CA GLU A 66 20.74 -11.57 2.04
C GLU A 66 19.26 -11.69 2.40
N LYS A 67 18.95 -12.47 3.44
CA LYS A 67 17.57 -12.65 3.93
C LYS A 67 16.97 -11.34 4.43
N GLN A 68 17.78 -10.53 5.12
CA GLN A 68 17.35 -9.21 5.58
C GLN A 68 17.07 -8.26 4.41
N LEU A 69 17.93 -8.26 3.39
CA LEU A 69 17.75 -7.47 2.18
C LEU A 69 16.47 -7.88 1.44
N PHE A 70 16.24 -9.18 1.28
CA PHE A 70 15.01 -9.70 0.67
C PHE A 70 13.75 -9.21 1.41
N ASN A 71 13.74 -9.31 2.74
CA ASN A 71 12.62 -8.83 3.56
C ASN A 71 12.38 -7.32 3.42
N ILE A 72 13.44 -6.52 3.32
CA ILE A 72 13.34 -5.07 3.08
C ILE A 72 12.71 -4.82 1.70
N CYS A 73 13.22 -5.47 0.64
CA CYS A 73 12.71 -5.27 -0.70
C CYS A 73 11.23 -5.71 -0.82
N LEU A 74 10.88 -6.88 -0.27
CA LEU A 74 9.50 -7.37 -0.25
C LEU A 74 8.57 -6.44 0.55
N GLY A 75 9.04 -5.91 1.68
CA GLY A 75 8.32 -4.93 2.47
C GLY A 75 8.08 -3.61 1.72
N ILE A 76 9.06 -3.10 0.97
CA ILE A 76 8.90 -1.90 0.14
C ILE A 76 7.89 -2.12 -0.98
N ILE A 77 7.99 -3.24 -1.71
CA ILE A 77 7.05 -3.54 -2.80
C ILE A 77 5.64 -3.65 -2.24
N SER A 78 5.45 -4.47 -1.20
CA SER A 78 4.13 -4.67 -0.58
C SER A 78 3.56 -3.35 -0.04
N LEU A 79 4.39 -2.49 0.58
CA LEU A 79 3.99 -1.17 1.07
C LEU A 79 3.34 -0.32 -0.01
N PHE A 80 4.01 -0.15 -1.16
CA PHE A 80 3.48 0.67 -2.23
C PHE A 80 2.34 -0.01 -2.98
N PHE A 81 2.41 -1.32 -3.17
CA PHE A 81 1.37 -2.09 -3.85
C PHE A 81 0.05 -2.05 -3.09
N TYR A 82 0.06 -2.40 -1.80
CA TYR A 82 -1.14 -2.35 -0.95
C TYR A 82 -1.69 -0.92 -0.85
N SER A 83 -0.83 0.08 -0.68
CA SER A 83 -1.27 1.48 -0.60
C SER A 83 -1.93 1.91 -1.90
N PHE A 84 -1.37 1.55 -3.06
CA PHE A 84 -1.93 1.86 -4.36
C PHE A 84 -3.34 1.29 -4.53
N PHE A 85 -3.56 0.00 -4.26
CA PHE A 85 -4.87 -0.62 -4.44
C PHE A 85 -5.92 -0.07 -3.49
N VAL A 86 -5.56 0.15 -2.23
CA VAL A 86 -6.50 0.73 -1.26
C VAL A 86 -6.89 2.14 -1.71
N LEU A 87 -5.93 2.99 -2.07
CA LEU A 87 -6.22 4.33 -2.56
C LEU A 87 -6.98 4.33 -3.88
N LEU A 88 -6.69 3.40 -4.79
CA LEU A 88 -7.40 3.26 -6.05
C LEU A 88 -8.88 2.97 -5.79
N PHE A 89 -9.16 2.06 -4.86
CA PHE A 89 -10.53 1.73 -4.49
C PHE A 89 -11.23 2.91 -3.81
N THR A 90 -10.62 3.47 -2.75
CA THR A 90 -11.29 4.47 -1.91
C THR A 90 -11.38 5.85 -2.56
N GLU A 91 -10.40 6.25 -3.36
CA GLU A 91 -10.34 7.60 -3.91
C GLU A 91 -10.90 7.69 -5.33
N VAL A 92 -10.79 6.62 -6.13
CA VAL A 92 -11.17 6.63 -7.55
C VAL A 92 -12.38 5.76 -7.81
N ILE A 93 -12.36 4.47 -7.47
CA ILE A 93 -13.45 3.56 -7.83
C ILE A 93 -14.75 3.97 -7.12
N LEU A 94 -14.70 4.22 -5.82
CA LEU A 94 -15.89 4.57 -5.06
C LEU A 94 -16.54 5.87 -5.58
N ASP A 95 -15.75 6.90 -5.85
CA ASP A 95 -16.29 8.21 -6.24
C ASP A 95 -16.65 8.26 -7.73
N ASN A 96 -15.79 7.78 -8.62
CA ASN A 96 -15.96 7.94 -10.06
C ASN A 96 -16.79 6.83 -10.69
N ILE A 97 -16.78 5.62 -10.14
CA ILE A 97 -17.48 4.47 -10.72
C ILE A 97 -18.78 4.23 -9.99
N LEU A 98 -18.78 4.16 -8.65
CA LEU A 98 -20.00 3.88 -7.90
C LEU A 98 -20.87 5.14 -7.76
N ILE A 99 -20.37 6.19 -7.12
CA ILE A 99 -21.16 7.38 -6.78
C ILE A 99 -21.58 8.14 -8.04
N ARG A 100 -20.62 8.48 -8.90
CA ARG A 100 -20.90 9.26 -10.11
C ARG A 100 -21.83 8.52 -11.07
N PHE A 101 -21.70 7.20 -11.22
CA PHE A 101 -22.61 6.42 -12.07
C PHE A 101 -24.05 6.51 -11.56
N HIS A 102 -24.27 6.33 -10.26
CA HIS A 102 -25.61 6.42 -9.68
C HIS A 102 -26.22 7.81 -9.84
N GLN A 103 -25.41 8.87 -9.68
CA GLN A 103 -25.88 10.25 -9.83
C GLN A 103 -26.20 10.65 -11.28
N THR A 104 -25.47 10.10 -12.26
CA THR A 104 -25.57 10.53 -13.66
C THR A 104 -26.43 9.61 -14.52
N HIS A 105 -26.45 8.31 -14.25
CA HIS A 105 -27.11 7.31 -15.09
C HIS A 105 -28.23 6.56 -14.37
N ASN A 106 -28.29 6.61 -13.03
CA ASN A 106 -29.27 5.85 -12.24
C ASN A 106 -29.97 6.72 -11.17
N ALA A 107 -30.29 7.96 -11.55
CA ALA A 107 -30.85 8.97 -10.65
C ALA A 107 -32.16 8.52 -9.98
N GLN A 108 -32.95 7.68 -10.67
CA GLN A 108 -34.22 7.13 -10.18
C GLN A 108 -34.08 6.22 -8.94
N ASN A 109 -32.87 5.75 -8.63
CA ASN A 109 -32.62 4.82 -7.53
C ASN A 109 -31.74 5.45 -6.42
N LEU A 110 -31.49 6.75 -6.45
CA LEU A 110 -30.65 7.44 -5.45
C LEU A 110 -31.18 7.31 -4.02
N ASP A 111 -32.51 7.35 -3.85
CA ASP A 111 -33.16 7.27 -2.54
C ASP A 111 -33.39 5.84 -2.05
N LYS A 112 -33.08 4.84 -2.89
CA LYS A 112 -33.27 3.44 -2.55
C LYS A 112 -32.01 2.87 -1.91
N ASN A 113 -32.20 1.99 -0.93
CA ASN A 113 -31.12 1.17 -0.41
C ASN A 113 -30.72 0.12 -1.47
N PRO A 114 -29.43 -0.22 -1.63
CA PRO A 114 -28.28 0.23 -0.82
C PRO A 114 -27.61 1.53 -1.30
N VAL A 115 -28.04 2.12 -2.41
CA VAL A 115 -27.40 3.31 -3.03
C VAL A 115 -27.41 4.50 -2.09
N LYS A 116 -28.55 4.80 -1.47
CA LYS A 116 -28.69 5.86 -0.47
C LYS A 116 -27.71 5.73 0.69
N PHE A 117 -27.50 4.51 1.17
CA PHE A 117 -26.56 4.23 2.27
C PHE A 117 -25.12 4.56 1.86
N VAL A 118 -24.70 4.12 0.67
CA VAL A 118 -23.33 4.36 0.16
C VAL A 118 -23.09 5.86 -0.04
N LEU A 119 -24.05 6.59 -0.62
CA LEU A 119 -23.94 8.03 -0.84
C LEU A 119 -23.80 8.80 0.48
N ASN A 120 -24.63 8.46 1.48
CA ASN A 120 -24.64 9.16 2.76
C ASN A 120 -23.47 8.79 3.69
N ASN A 121 -22.81 7.67 3.45
CA ASN A 121 -21.73 7.16 4.31
C ASN A 121 -20.41 6.94 3.56
N ALA A 122 -20.23 7.52 2.38
CA ALA A 122 -19.06 7.31 1.53
C ALA A 122 -17.73 7.49 2.30
N ASP A 123 -17.57 8.59 3.05
CA ASP A 123 -16.35 8.87 3.79
C ASP A 123 -16.10 7.87 4.94
N LYS A 124 -17.18 7.41 5.59
CA LYS A 124 -17.10 6.36 6.62
C LYS A 124 -16.70 5.02 6.01
N ILE A 125 -17.25 4.68 4.84
CA ILE A 125 -16.91 3.46 4.10
C ILE A 125 -15.44 3.50 3.69
N LYS A 126 -14.96 4.62 3.13
CA LYS A 126 -13.54 4.80 2.77
C LYS A 126 -12.64 4.64 3.99
N THR A 127 -12.97 5.27 5.10
CA THR A 127 -12.20 5.20 6.34
C THR A 127 -12.20 3.78 6.92
N GLY A 128 -13.35 3.13 6.96
CA GLY A 128 -13.48 1.74 7.42
C GLY A 128 -12.68 0.77 6.55
N PHE A 129 -12.70 0.96 5.23
CA PHE A 129 -11.89 0.17 4.30
C PHE A 129 -10.38 0.39 4.55
N LYS A 130 -9.93 1.64 4.71
CA LYS A 130 -8.54 1.95 5.04
C LYS A 130 -8.11 1.33 6.37
N LEU A 131 -8.96 1.35 7.40
CA LEU A 131 -8.68 0.74 8.70
C LEU A 131 -8.60 -0.78 8.61
N PHE A 132 -9.52 -1.42 7.89
CA PHE A 132 -9.51 -2.86 7.67
C PHE A 132 -8.21 -3.31 6.99
N PHE A 133 -7.81 -2.61 5.93
CA PHE A 133 -6.56 -2.90 5.23
C PHE A 133 -5.32 -2.52 6.04
N LEU A 134 -5.37 -1.49 6.89
CA LEU A 134 -4.28 -1.17 7.82
C LEU A 134 -4.00 -2.36 8.75
N LEU A 135 -5.05 -2.94 9.34
CA LEU A 135 -4.93 -4.14 10.21
C LEU A 135 -4.42 -5.35 9.42
N GLY A 136 -4.90 -5.57 8.20
CA GLY A 136 -4.37 -6.60 7.31
C GLY A 136 -2.88 -6.40 6.99
N GLY A 137 -2.47 -5.15 6.76
CA GLY A 137 -1.07 -4.78 6.54
C GLY A 137 -0.18 -5.12 7.73
N PHE A 138 -0.66 -4.95 8.96
CA PHE A 138 0.11 -5.34 10.16
C PHE A 138 0.44 -6.83 10.15
N LEU A 139 -0.51 -7.68 9.77
CA LEU A 139 -0.27 -9.13 9.64
C LEU A 139 0.74 -9.44 8.52
N VAL A 140 0.64 -8.76 7.38
CA VAL A 140 1.58 -8.92 6.26
C VAL A 140 3.01 -8.54 6.67
N TYR A 141 3.20 -7.36 7.26
CA TYR A 141 4.54 -6.92 7.68
C TYR A 141 5.09 -7.75 8.83
N TYR A 142 4.22 -8.30 9.68
CA TYR A 142 4.63 -9.27 10.69
C TYR A 142 5.19 -10.52 10.01
N GLY A 143 4.50 -11.07 9.01
CA GLY A 143 4.98 -12.19 8.22
C GLY A 143 6.32 -11.91 7.53
N ILE A 144 6.47 -10.73 6.92
CA ILE A 144 7.72 -10.32 6.26
C ILE A 144 8.89 -10.19 7.25
N CYS A 145 8.65 -9.61 8.43
CA CYS A 145 9.73 -9.33 9.39
C CYS A 145 10.06 -10.52 10.30
N PHE A 146 9.07 -11.31 10.68
CA PHE A 146 9.18 -12.35 11.72
C PHE A 146 8.80 -13.76 11.25
N GLY A 147 8.17 -13.93 10.09
CA GLY A 147 7.76 -15.24 9.57
C GLY A 147 8.90 -16.14 9.10
N ALA A 148 10.16 -15.75 9.36
CA ALA A 148 11.36 -16.41 8.87
C ALA A 148 12.47 -16.48 9.92
#